data_AF-A0A285FBH3-F1
#
_entry.id   AF-A0A285FBH3-F1
#
_cell.length_a   1.000
_cell.length_b   1.000
_cell.length_c   1.000
_cell.angle_alpha   90.00
_cell.angle_beta   90.00
_cell.angle_gamma   90.00
#
_symmetry.space_group_name_H-M   'P 1'
#
loop_
_entity.id
_entity.type
_entity.pdbx_description
1 polymer ?
#
loop_
_entity_poly.entity_id
_entity_poly.type
_entity_poly.pdbx_seq_one_letter_code
_entity_poly.pdbx_strand_id
1 'polypeptide(L)'
;MRSARLTVLLVAHGSRDPRAAASTEALARAVGRARRDWDVRASYLDHAGPRPLDVLSALPAGSRAVVVPLLLTAAYHGRVDVPAVVAAAAALPIHVTLADVLGPTPALGSASAFGPTPALGSASAFGPAPVRGSASAVGSASAVGSASAVGSASAVGSASAVGSASAVGSASAVGSAPALSATPALSATPALNANSSDKCDMSGLGAGGADMAGADGAGADVAGADVAGADVPGALLDGLIGRLALALDGGSAGFKGIGHGLGGIGGGLDGVVLAAAGTRDAAARETIMWVAEALSARLSLPCAVAYASGALPRPGGAVGLLRGRVGMAAYFLAPGHLYDLAVRSALDAGAVAVAAPLGDAADLVRLVIARVAMTQSHYPVAA
;
A
#
# COMPACT_ATOMS: atom_id res chain seq x y z
N MET A 1 19.11 20.20 34.80
CA MET A 1 18.23 20.69 33.72
C MET A 1 17.53 19.48 33.13
N ARG A 2 16.18 19.40 33.15
CA ARG A 2 15.48 18.30 32.47
C ARG A 2 15.71 18.47 30.96
N SER A 3 16.29 17.47 30.31
CA SER A 3 16.37 17.44 28.84
C SER A 3 14.96 17.66 28.29
N ALA A 4 14.83 18.56 27.31
CA ALA A 4 13.53 18.89 26.73
C ALA A 4 12.92 17.61 26.13
N ARG A 5 11.70 17.26 26.56
CA ARG A 5 11.01 16.08 26.04
C ARG A 5 10.72 16.28 24.56
N LEU A 6 10.90 15.22 23.78
CA LEU A 6 10.44 15.19 22.40
C LEU A 6 8.91 15.29 22.39
N THR A 7 8.37 16.23 21.61
CA THR A 7 6.93 16.24 21.34
C THR A 7 6.62 15.29 20.19
N VAL A 8 5.68 14.38 20.36
CA VAL A 8 5.18 13.50 19.29
C VAL A 8 3.73 13.89 19.01
N LEU A 9 3.49 14.45 17.84
CA LEU A 9 2.17 14.92 17.43
C LEU A 9 1.53 13.89 16.49
N LEU A 10 0.57 13.13 17.00
CA LEU A 10 -0.24 12.22 16.19
C LEU A 10 -1.28 13.04 15.42
N VAL A 11 -1.29 12.91 14.10
CA VAL A 11 -2.20 13.65 13.21
C VAL A 11 -3.18 12.68 12.58
N ALA A 12 -4.44 12.73 13.00
CA ALA A 12 -5.54 12.03 12.34
C ALA A 12 -6.25 12.99 11.36
N HIS A 13 -6.97 12.44 10.37
CA HIS A 13 -7.83 13.26 9.53
C HIS A 13 -8.98 13.90 10.33
N GLY A 14 -9.44 13.20 11.38
CA GLY A 14 -10.58 13.60 12.19
C GLY A 14 -11.91 13.09 11.63
N SER A 15 -12.92 13.07 12.50
CA SER A 15 -14.25 12.53 12.20
C SER A 15 -15.27 13.26 13.06
N ARG A 16 -16.51 13.37 12.57
CA ARG A 16 -17.65 13.87 13.35
C ARG A 16 -18.11 12.87 14.41
N ASP A 17 -17.70 11.61 14.30
CA ASP A 17 -18.00 10.59 15.31
C ASP A 17 -17.02 10.73 16.50
N PRO A 18 -17.51 11.02 17.72
CA PRO A 18 -16.65 11.23 18.89
C PRO A 18 -15.85 9.98 19.29
N ARG A 19 -16.31 8.77 18.92
CA ARG A 19 -15.56 7.53 19.19
C ARG A 19 -14.23 7.50 18.45
N ALA A 20 -14.14 8.16 17.30
CA ALA A 20 -12.91 8.23 16.52
C ALA A 20 -11.83 9.05 17.25
N ALA A 21 -12.19 10.24 17.74
CA ALA A 21 -11.31 11.09 18.54
C ALA A 21 -10.88 10.37 19.83
N ALA A 22 -11.82 9.71 20.52
CA ALA A 22 -11.52 8.94 21.72
C ALA A 22 -10.49 7.83 21.48
N SER A 23 -10.55 7.14 20.32
CA SER A 23 -9.53 6.14 19.94
C SER A 23 -8.17 6.76 19.62
N THR A 24 -8.12 7.89 18.91
CA THR A 24 -6.86 8.60 18.66
C THR A 24 -6.21 9.07 19.96
N GLU A 25 -6.99 9.60 20.89
CA GLU A 25 -6.50 9.98 22.21
C GLU A 25 -6.07 8.77 23.06
N ALA A 26 -6.78 7.64 22.96
CA ALA A 26 -6.37 6.40 23.61
C ALA A 26 -5.01 5.93 23.09
N LEU A 27 -4.80 5.98 21.77
CA LEU A 27 -3.50 5.69 21.16
C LEU A 27 -2.42 6.65 21.65
N ALA A 28 -2.67 7.96 21.68
CA ALA A 28 -1.72 8.95 22.21
C ALA A 28 -1.34 8.65 23.67
N ARG A 29 -2.32 8.34 24.52
CA ARG A 29 -2.10 7.91 25.90
C ARG A 29 -1.29 6.62 25.98
N ALA A 30 -1.58 5.63 25.13
CA ALA A 30 -0.86 4.36 25.11
C ALA A 30 0.61 4.53 24.68
N VAL A 31 0.88 5.36 23.67
CA VAL A 31 2.26 5.70 23.24
C VAL A 31 3.00 6.46 24.34
N GLY A 32 2.38 7.46 24.96
CA GLY A 32 2.97 8.17 26.12
C GLY A 32 3.19 7.24 27.33
N ARG A 33 2.37 6.19 27.45
CA ARG A 33 2.58 5.13 28.44
C ARG A 33 3.75 4.20 28.10
N ALA A 34 4.07 4.01 26.83
CA ALA A 34 5.23 3.23 26.42
C ALA A 34 6.53 4.07 26.43
N ARG A 35 6.44 5.39 26.20
CA ARG A 35 7.56 6.33 26.11
C ARG A 35 7.35 7.53 27.04
N ARG A 36 7.76 7.36 28.31
CA ARG A 36 7.65 8.39 29.38
C ARG A 36 8.51 9.63 29.10
N ASP A 37 9.50 9.51 28.22
CA ASP A 37 10.40 10.55 27.75
C ASP A 37 9.78 11.45 26.67
N TRP A 38 8.61 11.08 26.13
CA TRP A 38 7.90 11.85 25.10
C TRP A 38 6.71 12.63 25.69
N ASP A 39 6.42 13.78 25.08
CA ASP A 39 5.14 14.47 25.22
C ASP A 39 4.27 14.13 24.00
N VAL A 40 3.34 13.18 24.14
CA VAL A 40 2.54 12.67 23.03
C VAL A 40 1.18 13.37 22.99
N ARG A 41 0.85 14.00 21.87
CA ARG A 41 -0.37 14.77 21.68
C ARG A 41 -1.15 14.29 20.46
N ALA A 42 -2.48 14.32 20.53
CA ALA A 42 -3.37 14.07 19.41
C ALA A 42 -3.77 15.41 18.74
N SER A 43 -3.92 15.39 17.42
CA SER A 43 -4.41 16.53 16.63
C SER A 43 -5.15 16.05 15.37
N TYR A 44 -5.97 16.94 14.80
CA TYR A 44 -6.91 16.59 13.76
C TYR A 44 -6.92 17.60 12.61
N LEU A 45 -6.84 17.10 11.37
CA LEU A 45 -6.89 17.94 10.16
C LEU A 45 -8.28 18.53 9.92
N ASP A 46 -9.35 17.78 10.21
CA ASP A 46 -10.76 18.19 10.10
C ASP A 46 -11.61 17.74 11.30
N HIS A 47 -12.82 18.30 11.42
CA HIS A 47 -13.96 17.86 12.24
C HIS A 47 -13.78 17.82 13.77
N ALA A 48 -12.56 17.95 14.27
CA ALA A 48 -12.21 17.99 15.68
C ALA A 48 -11.02 18.95 15.92
N GLY A 49 -10.83 19.35 17.17
CA GLY A 49 -9.66 20.09 17.64
C GLY A 49 -8.84 19.26 18.62
N PRO A 50 -7.56 19.60 18.84
CA PRO A 50 -6.87 20.78 18.31
C PRO A 50 -6.32 20.56 16.88
N ARG A 51 -6.13 21.66 16.11
CA ARG A 51 -5.45 21.58 14.81
C ARG A 51 -3.94 21.38 15.00
N PRO A 52 -3.23 20.71 14.07
CA PRO A 52 -1.80 20.48 14.23
C PRO A 52 -0.97 21.76 14.43
N LEU A 53 -1.25 22.83 13.66
CA LEU A 53 -0.55 24.11 13.80
C LEU A 53 -0.84 24.80 15.14
N ASP A 54 -2.04 24.66 15.69
CA ASP A 54 -2.38 25.22 17.01
C ASP A 54 -1.53 24.55 18.10
N VAL A 55 -1.33 23.24 17.99
CA VAL A 55 -0.48 22.50 18.95
C VAL A 55 0.99 22.88 18.78
N LEU A 56 1.48 22.98 17.55
CA LEU A 56 2.90 23.29 17.26
C LEU A 56 3.26 24.72 17.64
N SER A 57 2.39 25.70 17.36
CA SER A 57 2.62 27.12 17.70
C SER A 57 2.62 27.39 19.21
N ALA A 58 1.96 26.55 20.00
CA ALA A 58 1.97 26.63 21.45
C ALA A 58 3.24 26.05 22.10
N LEU A 59 4.17 25.47 21.33
CA LEU A 59 5.41 24.89 21.86
C LEU A 59 6.46 25.99 22.14
N PRO A 60 7.26 25.86 23.21
CA PRO A 60 8.36 26.78 23.49
C PRO A 60 9.39 26.82 22.35
N ALA A 61 10.03 27.98 22.15
CA ALA A 61 11.14 28.11 21.20
C ALA A 61 12.26 27.08 21.49
N GLY A 62 12.83 26.50 20.44
CA GLY A 62 13.84 25.43 20.50
C GLY A 62 13.27 24.02 20.73
N SER A 63 11.94 23.86 20.85
CA SER A 63 11.32 22.54 21.00
C SER A 63 11.54 21.65 19.76
N ARG A 64 11.60 20.33 19.99
CA ARG A 64 11.65 19.32 18.93
C ARG A 64 10.31 18.59 18.87
N ALA A 65 9.71 18.53 17.68
CA ALA A 65 8.45 17.87 17.43
C ALA A 65 8.56 16.88 16.25
N VAL A 66 8.00 15.68 16.41
CA VAL A 66 7.83 14.70 15.33
C VAL A 66 6.34 14.59 15.04
N VAL A 67 5.96 14.88 13.81
CA VAL A 67 4.60 14.73 13.30
C VAL A 67 4.43 13.31 12.75
N VAL A 68 3.44 12.57 13.26
CA VAL A 68 3.16 11.18 12.85
C VAL A 68 1.78 11.13 12.20
N PRO A 69 1.70 10.97 10.86
CA PRO A 69 0.43 10.79 10.17
C PRO A 69 -0.20 9.45 10.54
N LEU A 70 -1.39 9.48 11.14
CA LEU A 70 -2.18 8.28 11.42
C LEU A 70 -2.94 7.84 10.16
N LEU A 71 -2.19 7.46 9.13
CA LEU A 71 -2.72 7.02 7.83
C LEU A 71 -2.31 5.58 7.56
N LEU A 72 -3.30 4.74 7.25
CA LEU A 72 -3.11 3.33 6.92
C LEU A 72 -2.88 3.09 5.41
N THR A 73 -2.99 4.12 4.59
CA THR A 73 -2.72 4.05 3.16
C THR A 73 -1.90 5.26 2.75
N ALA A 74 -1.06 5.12 1.73
CA ALA A 74 -0.31 6.23 1.16
C ALA A 74 -1.16 7.23 0.33
N ALA A 75 -2.49 7.15 0.44
CA ALA A 75 -3.45 7.93 -0.35
C ALA A 75 -3.18 9.44 -0.33
N TYR A 76 -3.51 10.07 -1.45
CA TYR A 76 -3.19 11.46 -1.84
C TYR A 76 -3.43 12.55 -0.76
N HIS A 77 -4.36 12.35 0.18
CA HIS A 77 -4.61 13.29 1.27
C HIS A 77 -3.46 13.37 2.29
N GLY A 78 -2.69 12.29 2.46
CA GLY A 78 -1.47 12.30 3.27
C GLY A 78 -0.30 13.03 2.63
N ARG A 79 -0.29 13.15 1.30
CA ARG A 79 0.79 13.82 0.55
C ARG A 79 0.66 15.34 0.50
N VAL A 80 -0.54 15.89 0.74
CA VAL A 80 -0.76 17.34 0.63
C VAL A 80 -1.01 17.95 2.00
N ASP A 81 -1.93 17.41 2.80
CA ASP A 81 -2.41 18.12 3.99
C ASP A 81 -1.39 18.10 5.14
N VAL A 82 -0.74 16.96 5.41
CA VAL A 82 0.26 16.87 6.48
C VAL A 82 1.59 17.53 6.09
N PRO A 83 2.12 17.36 4.86
CA PRO A 83 3.28 18.13 4.43
C PRO A 83 3.04 19.63 4.42
N ALA A 84 1.83 20.11 4.10
CA ALA A 84 1.47 21.52 4.21
C ALA A 84 1.52 22.01 5.67
N VAL A 85 1.06 21.21 6.64
CA VAL A 85 1.22 21.52 8.07
C VAL A 85 2.68 21.66 8.45
N VAL A 86 3.54 20.74 8.01
CA VAL A 86 4.99 20.78 8.32
C VAL A 86 5.66 21.98 7.66
N ALA A 87 5.31 22.28 6.41
CA ALA A 87 5.81 23.46 5.70
C ALA A 87 5.38 24.76 6.38
N ALA A 88 4.13 24.86 6.83
CA ALA A 88 3.65 26.02 7.60
C ALA A 88 4.34 26.13 8.97
N ALA A 89 4.66 25.00 9.61
CA ALA A 89 5.38 24.98 10.88
C ALA A 89 6.87 25.38 10.74
N ALA A 90 7.43 25.43 9.53
CA ALA A 90 8.81 25.86 9.30
C ALA A 90 9.07 27.34 9.67
N ALA A 91 8.00 28.15 9.78
CA ALA A 91 8.10 29.54 10.24
C ALA A 91 8.15 29.66 11.77
N LEU A 92 7.91 28.58 12.52
CA LEU A 92 7.92 28.58 13.98
C LEU A 92 9.35 28.38 14.50
N PRO A 93 9.70 28.92 15.69
CA PRO A 93 11.03 28.76 16.28
C PRO A 93 11.22 27.36 16.92
N ILE A 94 10.83 26.29 16.22
CA ILE A 94 10.90 24.89 16.66
C ILE A 94 11.43 23.99 15.54
N HIS A 95 11.92 22.81 15.90
CA HIS A 95 12.37 21.81 14.93
C HIS A 95 11.29 20.76 14.73
N VAL A 96 10.68 20.73 13.54
CA VAL A 96 9.61 19.78 13.17
C VAL A 96 10.12 18.78 12.14
N THR A 97 9.96 17.49 12.40
CA THR A 97 10.19 16.41 11.44
C THR A 97 8.91 15.64 11.17
N LEU A 98 8.78 15.10 9.96
CA LEU A 98 7.66 14.25 9.56
C LEU A 98 8.10 12.78 9.59
N ALA A 99 7.33 11.94 10.28
CA ALA A 99 7.48 10.49 10.20
C ALA A 99 6.69 9.91 9.03
N ASP A 100 7.10 8.72 8.58
CA ASP A 100 6.33 7.97 7.59
C ASP A 100 4.93 7.61 8.11
N VAL A 101 4.03 7.34 7.17
CA VAL A 101 2.69 6.83 7.46
C VAL A 101 2.73 5.46 8.14
N LEU A 102 1.65 5.10 8.83
CA LEU A 102 1.54 3.80 9.49
C LEU A 102 1.32 2.65 8.49
N GLY A 103 0.69 2.94 7.35
CA GLY A 103 0.49 1.96 6.28
C GLY A 103 1.77 1.54 5.57
N PRO A 104 1.66 0.62 4.60
CA PRO A 104 2.77 0.22 3.74
C PRO A 104 3.39 1.42 3.01
N THR A 105 4.71 1.41 2.91
CA THR A 105 5.49 2.37 2.13
C THR A 105 6.20 1.65 1.00
N PRO A 106 6.35 2.26 -0.19
CA PRO A 106 7.19 1.69 -1.24
C PRO A 106 8.60 1.40 -0.70
N ALA A 107 9.16 0.23 -1.02
CA ALA A 107 10.47 -0.13 -0.50
C ALA A 107 11.55 0.85 -0.99
N LEU A 108 12.43 1.29 -0.06
CA LEU A 108 13.62 2.09 -0.39
C LEU A 108 14.51 1.29 -1.35
N GLY A 109 14.45 1.64 -2.64
CA GLY A 109 15.08 0.92 -3.74
C GLY A 109 14.29 0.98 -5.05
N SER A 110 13.00 1.29 -4.98
CA SER A 110 12.15 1.51 -6.15
C SER A 110 11.76 2.98 -6.25
N ALA A 111 12.53 3.75 -7.01
CA ALA A 111 12.11 5.09 -7.43
C ALA A 111 10.94 4.95 -8.42
N SER A 112 9.73 4.72 -7.92
CA SER A 112 8.51 4.96 -8.68
C SER A 112 8.25 6.45 -8.72
N ALA A 113 8.81 7.13 -9.72
CA ALA A 113 8.39 8.48 -10.07
C ALA A 113 6.97 8.39 -10.68
N PHE A 114 5.95 8.80 -9.93
CA PHE A 114 4.64 9.10 -10.47
C PHE A 114 4.60 10.61 -10.80
N GLY A 115 4.89 10.95 -12.05
CA GLY A 115 4.98 12.32 -12.58
C GLY A 115 6.24 12.55 -13.43
N PRO A 116 6.29 13.60 -14.27
CA PRO A 116 7.42 13.84 -15.18
C PRO A 116 8.61 14.43 -14.40
N THR A 117 9.32 13.61 -13.65
CA THR A 117 10.61 14.01 -13.05
C THR A 117 11.74 13.27 -13.76
N PRO A 118 12.74 13.98 -14.33
CA PRO A 118 13.90 13.34 -14.93
C PRO A 118 14.68 12.58 -13.87
N ALA A 119 14.92 11.29 -14.11
CA ALA A 119 15.74 10.43 -13.26
C ALA A 119 17.05 10.06 -13.96
N LEU A 120 18.14 9.98 -13.18
CA LEU A 120 19.42 9.41 -13.60
C LEU A 120 19.50 7.97 -13.06
N GLY A 121 19.59 6.96 -13.93
CA GLY A 121 19.67 5.55 -13.54
C GLY A 121 18.53 4.68 -14.06
N SER A 122 18.25 3.56 -13.39
CA SER A 122 17.15 2.64 -13.73
C SER A 122 15.85 3.09 -13.05
N ALA A 123 14.75 3.23 -13.80
CA ALA A 123 13.47 3.69 -13.27
C ALA A 123 12.29 2.83 -13.76
N SER A 124 11.34 2.58 -12.86
CA SER A 124 10.08 1.91 -13.16
C SER A 124 8.93 2.90 -13.00
N ALA A 125 8.22 3.23 -14.08
CA ALA A 125 7.20 4.28 -14.09
C ALA A 125 5.86 3.80 -14.65
N PHE A 126 4.77 4.42 -14.20
CA PHE A 126 3.44 4.29 -14.78
C PHE A 126 3.07 5.65 -15.38
N GLY A 127 3.35 5.84 -16.69
CA GLY A 127 3.21 7.12 -17.41
C GLY A 127 4.51 7.63 -18.04
N PRO A 128 4.47 8.68 -18.89
CA PRO A 128 5.63 9.13 -19.65
C PRO A 128 6.71 9.73 -18.74
N ALA A 129 7.85 9.04 -18.62
CA ALA A 129 9.01 9.50 -17.87
C ALA A 129 10.24 9.54 -18.80
N PRO A 130 10.86 10.71 -19.06
CA PRO A 130 12.17 10.76 -19.73
C PRO A 130 13.27 10.42 -18.73
N VAL A 131 14.00 9.32 -18.98
CA VAL A 131 15.07 8.83 -18.11
C VAL A 131 16.42 8.86 -18.85
N ARG A 132 17.52 9.17 -18.16
CA ARG A 132 18.88 8.93 -18.67
C ARG A 132 19.39 7.64 -18.02
N GLY A 133 19.30 6.52 -18.74
CA GLY A 133 19.50 5.17 -18.20
C GLY A 133 18.51 4.15 -18.75
N SER A 134 18.04 3.23 -17.90
CA SER A 134 17.07 2.19 -18.29
C SER A 134 15.68 2.48 -17.72
N ALA A 135 14.64 2.46 -18.56
CA ALA A 135 13.26 2.68 -18.15
C ALA A 135 12.41 1.41 -18.37
N SER A 136 11.56 1.06 -17.41
CA SER A 136 10.55 0.00 -17.58
C SER A 136 9.16 0.49 -17.18
N ALA A 137 8.14 0.30 -18.02
CA ALA A 137 6.79 0.81 -17.76
C ALA A 137 5.67 -0.13 -18.24
N VAL A 138 4.50 0.00 -17.60
CA VAL A 138 3.23 -0.42 -18.19
C VAL A 138 2.55 0.87 -18.68
N GLY A 139 2.33 1.00 -19.99
CA GLY A 139 2.00 2.27 -20.65
C GLY A 139 3.12 2.76 -21.57
N SER A 140 3.66 3.96 -21.33
CA SER A 140 4.68 4.58 -22.19
C SER A 140 6.02 4.78 -21.47
N ALA A 141 7.13 4.34 -22.06
CA ALA A 141 8.50 4.54 -21.55
C ALA A 141 9.35 5.36 -22.54
N SER A 142 10.11 6.35 -22.04
CA SER A 142 11.05 7.15 -22.85
C SER A 142 12.44 7.22 -22.21
N ALA A 143 13.51 6.83 -22.92
CA ALA A 143 14.86 6.84 -22.34
C ALA A 143 15.96 7.32 -23.30
N VAL A 144 17.01 7.92 -22.74
CA VAL A 144 18.35 7.99 -23.36
C VAL A 144 19.15 6.84 -22.75
N GLY A 145 19.22 5.70 -23.44
CA GLY A 145 19.66 4.41 -22.92
C GLY A 145 18.72 3.28 -23.37
N SER A 146 18.09 2.58 -22.43
CA SER A 146 17.18 1.45 -22.73
C SER A 146 15.76 1.74 -22.27
N ALA A 147 14.73 1.44 -23.07
CA ALA A 147 13.32 1.56 -22.69
C ALA A 147 12.58 0.24 -22.91
N SER A 148 11.87 -0.25 -21.90
CA SER A 148 11.02 -1.43 -21.98
C SER A 148 9.58 -1.09 -21.59
N ALA A 149 8.59 -1.45 -22.40
CA ALA A 149 7.19 -1.16 -22.09
C ALA A 149 6.21 -2.27 -22.45
N VAL A 150 5.17 -2.46 -21.64
CA VAL A 150 3.90 -3.04 -22.10
C VAL A 150 3.02 -1.88 -22.56
N GLY A 151 3.09 -1.55 -23.85
CA GLY A 151 2.55 -0.33 -24.46
C GLY A 151 3.54 0.29 -25.46
N SER A 152 4.01 1.51 -25.23
CA SER A 152 4.90 2.24 -26.16
C SER A 152 6.28 2.50 -25.55
N ALA A 153 7.37 2.13 -26.23
CA ALA A 153 8.74 2.40 -25.81
C ALA A 153 9.48 3.28 -26.83
N SER A 154 10.08 4.39 -26.37
CA SER A 154 10.90 5.29 -27.17
C SER A 154 12.30 5.43 -26.59
N ALA A 155 13.36 5.14 -27.35
CA ALA A 155 14.73 5.23 -26.84
C ALA A 155 15.77 5.84 -27.79
N VAL A 156 16.71 6.61 -27.24
CA VAL A 156 18.02 6.84 -27.86
C VAL A 156 18.97 5.76 -27.34
N GLY A 157 18.93 4.59 -27.97
CA GLY A 157 19.64 3.37 -27.56
C GLY A 157 18.83 2.12 -27.93
N SER A 158 18.24 1.43 -26.96
CA SER A 158 17.46 0.21 -27.18
C SER A 158 16.01 0.34 -26.70
N ALA A 159 15.02 0.01 -27.53
CA ALA A 159 13.60 0.00 -27.16
C ALA A 159 13.00 -1.40 -27.32
N SER A 160 12.32 -1.90 -26.29
CA SER A 160 11.58 -3.17 -26.31
C SER A 160 10.14 -2.95 -25.88
N ALA A 161 9.16 -3.34 -26.70
CA ALA A 161 7.75 -3.17 -26.34
C ALA A 161 6.87 -4.37 -26.65
N VAL A 162 5.87 -4.62 -25.79
CA VAL A 162 4.65 -5.35 -26.18
C VAL A 162 3.65 -4.26 -26.61
N GLY A 163 3.66 -3.91 -27.90
CA GLY A 163 2.96 -2.74 -28.45
C GLY A 163 3.78 -2.02 -29.52
N SER A 164 4.25 -0.80 -29.26
CA SER A 164 5.02 0.01 -30.22
C SER A 164 6.41 0.34 -29.70
N ALA A 165 7.46 0.07 -30.48
CA ALA A 165 8.83 0.43 -30.12
C ALA A 165 9.45 1.36 -31.17
N SER A 166 10.06 2.47 -30.74
CA SER A 166 10.78 3.41 -31.59
C SER A 166 12.15 3.70 -31.00
N ALA A 167 13.21 3.51 -31.78
CA ALA A 167 14.57 3.80 -31.31
C ALA A 167 15.45 4.42 -32.39
N VAL A 168 16.42 5.23 -31.94
CA VAL A 168 17.56 5.71 -32.76
C VAL A 168 18.69 4.65 -32.79
N GLY A 169 18.50 3.51 -32.12
CA GLY A 169 19.40 2.35 -32.17
C GLY A 169 18.64 1.06 -32.49
N SER A 170 18.46 0.19 -31.49
CA SER A 170 17.76 -1.10 -31.68
C SER A 170 16.32 -1.02 -31.20
N ALA A 171 15.36 -1.48 -32.01
CA ALA A 171 13.96 -1.57 -31.63
C ALA A 171 13.45 -3.01 -31.79
N SER A 172 12.74 -3.52 -30.78
CA SER A 172 12.08 -4.82 -30.80
C SER A 172 10.66 -4.66 -30.28
N ALA A 173 9.66 -5.09 -31.05
CA ALA A 173 8.27 -5.06 -30.60
C ALA A 173 7.54 -6.36 -30.92
N VAL A 174 6.68 -6.78 -29.98
CA VAL A 174 5.53 -7.64 -30.29
C VAL A 174 4.40 -6.69 -30.69
N GLY A 175 4.43 -6.23 -31.94
CA GLY A 175 3.57 -5.17 -32.49
C GLY A 175 4.29 -4.36 -33.57
N SER A 176 4.17 -3.03 -33.57
CA SER A 176 4.77 -2.16 -34.61
C SER A 176 6.16 -1.65 -34.19
N ALA A 177 7.16 -1.77 -35.08
CA ALA A 177 8.53 -1.31 -34.83
C ALA A 177 9.12 -0.55 -36.04
N PRO A 178 9.00 0.80 -36.10
CA PRO A 178 9.81 1.58 -37.03
C PRO A 178 11.21 1.81 -36.45
N ALA A 179 12.25 1.33 -37.15
CA ALA A 179 13.65 1.66 -36.87
C ALA A 179 14.15 2.65 -37.93
N LEU A 180 14.65 3.82 -37.50
CA LEU A 180 15.36 4.76 -38.37
C LEU A 180 16.86 4.46 -38.29
N SER A 181 17.37 3.50 -39.07
CA SER A 181 18.81 3.19 -39.09
C SER A 181 19.54 3.94 -40.20
N ALA A 182 20.53 4.76 -39.83
CA ALA A 182 21.78 4.79 -40.58
C ALA A 182 22.54 3.47 -40.27
N THR A 183 22.96 2.78 -41.32
CA THR A 183 23.41 1.36 -41.42
C THR A 183 24.71 1.00 -40.67
N PRO A 184 25.20 -0.26 -40.72
CA PRO A 184 24.55 -1.55 -40.40
C PRO A 184 25.38 -2.39 -39.36
N ALA A 185 24.76 -3.38 -38.69
CA ALA A 185 25.32 -4.75 -38.49
C ALA A 185 24.65 -5.58 -37.35
N LEU A 186 24.14 -6.75 -37.76
CA LEU A 186 24.16 -8.07 -37.12
C LEU A 186 23.17 -8.39 -35.97
N SER A 187 22.26 -9.34 -36.27
CA SER A 187 21.21 -9.98 -35.45
C SER A 187 19.88 -9.24 -35.29
N ALA A 188 19.16 -9.05 -36.41
CA ALA A 188 17.72 -8.80 -36.38
C ALA A 188 16.96 -10.14 -36.38
N THR A 189 16.26 -10.47 -35.29
CA THR A 189 15.16 -11.44 -35.31
C THR A 189 13.95 -10.79 -36.00
N PRO A 190 13.21 -11.49 -36.88
CA PRO A 190 12.14 -10.84 -37.64
C PRO A 190 10.96 -10.48 -36.73
N ALA A 191 10.42 -9.28 -36.94
CA ALA A 191 9.10 -8.90 -36.44
C ALA A 191 8.04 -9.76 -37.15
N LEU A 192 7.20 -10.46 -36.38
CA LEU A 192 5.99 -11.09 -36.91
C LEU A 192 4.97 -9.98 -37.17
N ASN A 193 4.97 -9.41 -38.38
CA ASN A 193 3.99 -8.41 -38.79
C ASN A 193 2.71 -9.09 -39.30
N ALA A 194 1.65 -9.07 -38.50
CA ALA A 194 0.30 -9.39 -38.96
C ALA A 194 -0.33 -8.14 -39.63
N ASN A 195 0.15 -7.76 -40.80
CA ASN A 195 -0.61 -6.90 -41.72
C ASN A 195 -0.02 -6.89 -43.13
N SER A 196 -0.63 -7.64 -44.06
CA SER A 196 -0.63 -7.24 -45.48
C SER A 196 -1.93 -7.72 -46.12
N SER A 197 -2.71 -6.76 -46.60
CA SER A 197 -3.92 -6.95 -47.38
C SER A 197 -3.54 -7.30 -48.82
N ASP A 198 -3.12 -8.52 -49.07
CA ASP A 198 -3.07 -9.09 -50.42
C ASP A 198 -3.91 -10.37 -50.45
N LYS A 199 -4.91 -10.38 -51.33
CA LYS A 199 -5.88 -11.46 -51.49
C LYS A 199 -5.15 -12.78 -51.81
N CYS A 200 -5.16 -13.72 -50.87
CA CYS A 200 -5.01 -15.14 -51.17
C CYS A 200 -6.40 -15.76 -51.27
N ASP A 201 -6.79 -16.12 -52.49
CA ASP A 201 -7.93 -16.98 -52.75
C ASP A 201 -7.61 -18.38 -52.20
N MET A 202 -8.38 -18.83 -51.20
CA MET A 202 -8.33 -20.18 -50.64
C MET A 202 -9.74 -20.77 -50.68
N SER A 203 -10.31 -20.84 -51.89
CA SER A 203 -11.38 -21.77 -52.19
C SER A 203 -10.82 -23.20 -52.06
N GLY A 204 -11.14 -23.84 -50.95
CA GLY A 204 -10.88 -25.25 -50.71
C GLY A 204 -9.74 -25.47 -49.72
N LEU A 205 -10.09 -25.71 -48.46
CA LEU A 205 -9.61 -26.82 -47.63
C LEU A 205 -10.56 -26.92 -46.42
N GLY A 206 -11.16 -28.10 -46.26
CA GLY A 206 -12.45 -28.29 -45.63
C GLY A 206 -12.48 -28.25 -44.10
N ALA A 207 -13.69 -28.05 -43.58
CA ALA A 207 -14.05 -28.30 -42.20
C ALA A 207 -13.90 -29.80 -41.89
N GLY A 208 -12.92 -30.13 -41.05
CA GLY A 208 -12.79 -31.42 -40.39
C GLY A 208 -12.76 -31.18 -38.89
N GLY A 209 -13.77 -31.69 -38.18
CA GLY A 209 -13.89 -31.54 -36.74
C GLY A 209 -12.75 -32.20 -35.98
N ALA A 210 -12.41 -31.61 -34.83
CA ALA A 210 -11.73 -32.29 -33.75
C ALA A 210 -12.34 -31.85 -32.42
N ASP A 211 -12.74 -32.85 -31.65
CA ASP A 211 -13.39 -32.85 -30.35
C ASP A 211 -12.81 -31.89 -29.31
N MET A 212 -13.71 -31.26 -28.54
CA MET A 212 -13.40 -30.65 -27.24
C MET A 212 -13.73 -31.66 -26.14
N ALA A 213 -12.78 -32.54 -25.84
CA ALA A 213 -12.84 -33.40 -24.65
C ALA A 213 -11.47 -33.39 -23.95
N GLY A 214 -11.46 -32.95 -22.69
CA GLY A 214 -10.33 -33.14 -21.76
C GLY A 214 -9.42 -31.93 -21.57
N ALA A 215 -9.76 -31.07 -20.62
CA ALA A 215 -8.77 -30.32 -19.86
C ALA A 215 -9.20 -30.33 -18.39
N ASP A 216 -8.85 -31.42 -17.73
CA ASP A 216 -8.99 -31.59 -16.29
C ASP A 216 -8.20 -30.49 -15.57
N GLY A 217 -8.85 -29.87 -14.59
CA GLY A 217 -8.22 -28.96 -13.65
C GLY A 217 -7.30 -29.74 -12.71
N ALA A 218 -5.99 -29.54 -12.85
CA ALA A 218 -5.00 -29.94 -11.87
C ALA A 218 -4.10 -28.74 -11.55
N GLY A 219 -3.81 -28.59 -10.26
CA GLY A 219 -3.30 -27.39 -9.59
C GLY A 219 -2.14 -26.67 -10.26
N ALA A 220 -2.27 -25.35 -10.38
CA ALA A 220 -1.12 -24.46 -10.41
C ALA A 220 -0.70 -24.20 -8.96
N ASP A 221 0.32 -24.95 -8.54
CA ASP A 221 1.15 -24.66 -7.38
C ASP A 221 1.81 -23.28 -7.57
N VAL A 222 1.38 -22.27 -6.81
CA VAL A 222 2.03 -20.95 -6.74
C VAL A 222 2.84 -20.88 -5.45
N ALA A 223 3.89 -21.69 -5.39
CA ALA A 223 4.98 -21.48 -4.47
C ALA A 223 5.89 -20.35 -5.00
N GLY A 224 5.91 -19.21 -4.29
CA GLY A 224 6.99 -18.23 -4.38
C GLY A 224 6.89 -17.21 -5.53
N ALA A 225 5.88 -16.35 -5.51
CA ALA A 225 6.02 -15.02 -6.11
C ALA A 225 6.70 -14.10 -5.10
N ASP A 226 7.93 -13.71 -5.42
CA ASP A 226 8.72 -12.69 -4.73
C ASP A 226 7.87 -11.42 -4.53
N VAL A 227 7.69 -10.98 -3.28
CA VAL A 227 6.83 -9.85 -2.90
C VAL A 227 7.55 -8.54 -3.25
N ALA A 228 7.68 -8.28 -4.54
CA ALA A 228 8.43 -7.14 -5.05
C ALA A 228 7.56 -5.86 -4.99
N GLY A 229 7.79 -5.02 -3.98
CA GLY A 229 7.54 -3.58 -4.12
C GLY A 229 7.29 -2.75 -2.86
N ALA A 230 6.78 -3.34 -1.76
CA ALA A 230 6.33 -2.55 -0.61
C ALA A 230 6.74 -3.14 0.75
N ASP A 231 7.20 -2.26 1.64
CA ASP A 231 7.47 -2.57 3.03
C ASP A 231 6.14 -2.50 3.82
N VAL A 232 5.53 -3.65 4.07
CA VAL A 232 4.35 -3.79 4.94
C VAL A 232 4.83 -3.98 6.38
N PRO A 233 4.53 -3.04 7.31
CA PRO A 233 5.07 -3.13 8.66
C PRO A 233 4.57 -4.39 9.38
N GLY A 234 5.49 -5.23 9.87
CA GLY A 234 5.12 -6.46 10.59
C GLY A 234 4.22 -6.20 11.81
N ALA A 235 4.46 -5.10 12.53
CA ALA A 235 3.61 -4.70 13.66
C ALA A 235 2.18 -4.32 13.26
N LEU A 236 1.95 -3.86 12.01
CA LEU A 236 0.61 -3.63 11.50
C LEU A 236 -0.14 -4.96 11.31
N LEU A 237 0.54 -5.96 10.73
CA LEU A 237 0.00 -7.30 10.54
C LEU A 237 -0.27 -7.99 11.87
N ASP A 238 0.68 -7.94 12.81
CA ASP A 238 0.52 -8.48 14.16
C ASP A 238 -0.71 -7.87 14.85
N GLY A 239 -0.90 -6.55 14.72
CA GLY A 239 -2.07 -5.86 15.28
C GLY A 239 -3.40 -6.31 14.65
N LEU A 240 -3.45 -6.52 13.34
CA LEU A 240 -4.64 -7.03 12.66
C LEU A 240 -4.96 -8.47 13.10
N ILE A 241 -3.93 -9.33 13.16
CA ILE A 241 -4.06 -10.72 13.58
C ILE A 241 -4.50 -10.79 15.05
N GLY A 242 -3.89 -9.99 15.93
CA GLY A 242 -4.25 -9.93 17.35
C GLY A 242 -5.69 -9.49 17.56
N ARG A 243 -6.17 -8.47 16.83
CA ARG A 243 -7.58 -8.04 16.90
C ARG A 243 -8.55 -9.10 16.37
N LEU A 244 -8.16 -9.84 15.34
CA LEU A 244 -8.97 -10.95 14.80
C LEU A 244 -9.04 -12.13 15.78
N ALA A 245 -7.91 -12.50 16.38
CA ALA A 245 -7.86 -13.56 17.40
C ALA A 245 -8.73 -13.22 18.61
N LEU A 246 -8.64 -11.99 19.13
CA LEU A 246 -9.50 -11.53 20.22
C LEU A 246 -11.00 -11.59 19.89
N ALA A 247 -11.37 -11.37 18.62
CA ALA A 247 -12.76 -11.48 18.18
C ALA A 247 -13.23 -12.95 18.09
N LEU A 248 -12.34 -13.88 17.75
CA LEU A 248 -12.63 -15.32 17.73
C LEU A 248 -12.77 -15.91 19.14
N ASP A 249 -11.97 -15.42 20.09
CA ASP A 249 -11.99 -15.87 21.49
C ASP A 249 -13.16 -15.29 22.30
N GLY A 250 -14.08 -14.56 21.68
CA GLY A 250 -15.25 -13.97 22.36
C GLY A 250 -14.93 -12.78 23.26
N GLY A 251 -13.76 -12.13 23.08
CA GLY A 251 -13.41 -10.87 23.76
C GLY A 251 -12.91 -10.98 25.20
N SER A 252 -12.65 -12.18 25.74
CA SER A 252 -12.02 -12.31 27.06
C SER A 252 -10.52 -12.02 27.00
N ALA A 253 -10.12 -10.90 27.59
CA ALA A 253 -8.73 -10.46 27.72
C ALA A 253 -7.87 -11.53 28.42
N GLY A 254 -6.95 -12.14 27.68
CA GLY A 254 -6.01 -13.14 28.18
C GLY A 254 -4.93 -13.48 27.16
N PHE A 255 -4.09 -12.51 26.78
CA PHE A 255 -2.95 -12.77 25.91
C PHE A 255 -1.85 -13.51 26.68
N LYS A 256 -1.72 -14.82 26.45
CA LYS A 256 -0.54 -15.59 26.84
C LYS A 256 0.46 -15.50 25.70
N GLY A 257 1.64 -14.97 26.00
CA GLY A 257 2.66 -14.56 25.03
C GLY A 257 2.99 -15.62 23.97
N ILE A 258 3.26 -15.13 22.76
CA ILE A 258 3.70 -15.91 21.61
C ILE A 258 5.16 -16.34 21.83
N GLY A 259 5.33 -17.49 22.46
CA GLY A 259 6.52 -18.31 22.38
C GLY A 259 6.20 -19.54 21.54
N HIS A 260 6.82 -19.63 20.35
CA HIS A 260 7.01 -20.83 19.52
C HIS A 260 5.82 -21.76 19.25
N GLY A 261 5.28 -21.66 18.03
CA GLY A 261 4.46 -22.69 17.39
C GLY A 261 3.34 -22.08 16.55
N LEU A 262 3.48 -22.11 15.22
CA LEU A 262 2.42 -21.80 14.26
C LEU A 262 1.35 -22.92 14.28
N GLY A 263 0.61 -23.00 15.39
CA GLY A 263 -0.63 -23.77 15.52
C GLY A 263 -1.79 -22.78 15.47
N GLY A 264 -2.66 -22.94 14.47
CA GLY A 264 -3.63 -21.95 14.04
C GLY A 264 -4.53 -21.35 15.13
N ILE A 265 -5.01 -20.13 14.84
CA ILE A 265 -6.13 -19.46 15.51
C ILE A 265 -7.15 -20.49 16.03
N GLY A 266 -7.24 -20.62 17.36
CA GLY A 266 -8.00 -21.65 18.05
C GLY A 266 -9.48 -21.57 17.67
N GLY A 267 -9.96 -22.55 16.91
CA GLY A 267 -11.28 -22.54 16.29
C GLY A 267 -11.25 -22.02 14.84
N GLY A 268 -10.31 -22.52 14.03
CA GLY A 268 -9.90 -22.10 12.68
C GLY A 268 -10.92 -21.39 11.79
N LEU A 269 -10.46 -20.32 11.16
CA LEU A 269 -11.10 -19.70 9.99
C LEU A 269 -10.62 -20.42 8.72
N ASP A 270 -11.49 -20.48 7.73
CA ASP A 270 -11.18 -20.96 6.37
C ASP A 270 -10.86 -19.80 5.42
N GLY A 271 -11.15 -18.55 5.84
CA GLY A 271 -10.82 -17.35 5.08
C GLY A 271 -10.97 -16.07 5.90
N VAL A 272 -10.33 -15.01 5.43
CA VAL A 272 -10.34 -13.69 6.07
C VAL A 272 -10.75 -12.61 5.08
N VAL A 273 -11.61 -11.70 5.52
CA VAL A 273 -11.91 -10.45 4.80
C VAL A 273 -11.12 -9.32 5.45
N LEU A 274 -10.23 -8.66 4.69
CA LEU A 274 -9.61 -7.40 5.09
C LEU A 274 -10.53 -6.24 4.70
N ALA A 275 -11.30 -5.72 5.65
CA ALA A 275 -12.22 -4.62 5.42
C ALA A 275 -11.54 -3.27 5.68
N ALA A 276 -11.56 -2.38 4.69
CA ALA A 276 -11.06 -1.01 4.79
C ALA A 276 -12.19 0.02 4.61
N ALA A 277 -11.97 1.27 5.03
CA ALA A 277 -12.96 2.35 4.92
C ALA A 277 -13.45 2.61 3.48
N GLY A 278 -12.57 2.38 2.50
CA GLY A 278 -12.84 2.66 1.10
C GLY A 278 -12.08 3.88 0.58
N THR A 279 -11.69 3.80 -0.69
CA THR A 279 -11.00 4.89 -1.38
C THR A 279 -11.27 4.77 -2.88
N ARG A 280 -11.40 5.90 -3.57
CA ARG A 280 -11.50 5.95 -5.04
C ARG A 280 -10.11 5.97 -5.68
N ASP A 281 -9.07 6.23 -4.91
CA ASP A 281 -7.68 6.26 -5.36
C ASP A 281 -7.17 4.83 -5.60
N ALA A 282 -6.71 4.56 -6.82
CA ALA A 282 -6.19 3.25 -7.22
C ALA A 282 -4.90 2.88 -6.49
N ALA A 283 -3.99 3.84 -6.29
CA ALA A 283 -2.72 3.60 -5.58
C ALA A 283 -2.98 3.27 -4.11
N ALA A 284 -3.96 3.93 -3.49
CA ALA A 284 -4.39 3.60 -2.14
C ALA A 284 -4.99 2.19 -2.05
N ARG A 285 -5.76 1.75 -3.06
CA ARG A 285 -6.26 0.36 -3.12
C ARG A 285 -5.14 -0.65 -3.27
N GLU A 286 -4.13 -0.35 -4.07
CA GLU A 286 -2.93 -1.20 -4.22
C GLU A 286 -2.21 -1.40 -2.88
N THR A 287 -2.05 -0.35 -2.06
CA THR A 287 -1.46 -0.51 -0.72
C THR A 287 -2.28 -1.44 0.20
N ILE A 288 -3.60 -1.48 0.05
CA ILE A 288 -4.47 -2.37 0.81
C ILE A 288 -4.33 -3.82 0.32
N MET A 289 -4.13 -4.03 -0.99
CA MET A 289 -3.85 -5.35 -1.55
C MET A 289 -2.56 -5.93 -0.99
N TRP A 290 -1.49 -5.14 -0.89
CA TRP A 290 -0.24 -5.60 -0.26
C TRP A 290 -0.43 -6.06 1.19
N VAL A 291 -1.26 -5.36 1.98
CA VAL A 291 -1.59 -5.80 3.34
C VAL A 291 -2.37 -7.11 3.33
N ALA A 292 -3.33 -7.28 2.41
CA ALA A 292 -4.11 -8.50 2.31
C ALA A 292 -3.27 -9.70 1.88
N GLU A 293 -2.35 -9.53 0.94
CA GLU A 293 -1.40 -10.56 0.51
C GLU A 293 -0.47 -10.95 1.67
N ALA A 294 0.09 -9.97 2.37
CA ALA A 294 0.94 -10.23 3.53
C ALA A 294 0.17 -10.90 4.68
N LEU A 295 -1.07 -10.49 4.92
CA LEU A 295 -1.95 -11.12 5.91
C LEU A 295 -2.32 -12.56 5.51
N SER A 296 -2.61 -12.79 4.23
CA SER A 296 -2.87 -14.12 3.67
C SER A 296 -1.68 -15.06 3.90
N ALA A 297 -0.48 -14.59 3.57
CA ALA A 297 0.76 -15.35 3.77
C ALA A 297 1.00 -15.63 5.26
N ARG A 298 0.76 -14.65 6.13
CA ARG A 298 1.00 -14.79 7.57
C ARG A 298 0.04 -15.75 8.26
N LEU A 299 -1.22 -15.76 7.83
CA LEU A 299 -2.26 -16.65 8.37
C LEU A 299 -2.32 -18.00 7.66
N SER A 300 -1.71 -18.14 6.49
CA SER A 300 -1.91 -19.30 5.59
C SER A 300 -3.38 -19.55 5.26
N LEU A 301 -4.14 -18.46 5.07
CA LEU A 301 -5.56 -18.47 4.73
C LEU A 301 -5.84 -17.55 3.54
N PRO A 302 -6.85 -17.84 2.70
CA PRO A 302 -7.26 -16.91 1.66
C PRO A 302 -7.76 -15.60 2.27
N CYS A 303 -7.22 -14.47 1.79
CA CYS A 303 -7.61 -13.14 2.23
C CYS A 303 -8.26 -12.35 1.10
N ALA A 304 -9.52 -11.95 1.26
CA ALA A 304 -10.23 -11.08 0.32
C ALA A 304 -10.27 -9.64 0.82
N VAL A 305 -10.00 -8.66 -0.05
CA VAL A 305 -10.15 -7.23 0.29
C VAL A 305 -11.60 -6.81 0.11
N ALA A 306 -12.10 -6.00 1.05
CA ALA A 306 -13.40 -5.36 0.96
C ALA A 306 -13.38 -3.91 1.41
N TYR A 307 -14.35 -3.13 0.93
CA TYR A 307 -14.42 -1.71 1.19
C TYR A 307 -15.79 -1.32 1.75
N ALA A 308 -15.78 -0.55 2.85
CA ALA A 308 -17.01 -0.02 3.43
C ALA A 308 -17.68 1.02 2.53
N SER A 309 -16.92 1.67 1.64
CA SER A 309 -17.40 2.68 0.68
C SER A 309 -16.45 2.82 -0.51
N GLY A 310 -16.81 3.62 -1.53
CA GLY A 310 -15.91 4.03 -2.62
C GLY A 310 -15.58 2.98 -3.69
N ALA A 311 -15.37 1.73 -3.30
CA ALA A 311 -15.07 0.60 -4.17
C ALA A 311 -15.87 -0.65 -3.78
N LEU A 312 -15.85 -1.65 -4.65
CA LEU A 312 -16.39 -2.99 -4.42
C LEU A 312 -15.22 -4.00 -4.33
N PRO A 313 -15.43 -5.17 -3.70
CA PRO A 313 -16.67 -5.62 -3.05
C PRO A 313 -16.93 -4.95 -1.69
N ARG A 314 -18.20 -4.93 -1.25
CA ARG A 314 -18.55 -4.64 0.16
C ARG A 314 -18.20 -5.85 1.04
N PRO A 315 -17.99 -5.68 2.36
CA PRO A 315 -17.59 -6.78 3.25
C PRO A 315 -18.48 -8.02 3.15
N GLY A 316 -19.80 -7.86 3.11
CA GLY A 316 -20.70 -9.00 2.95
C GLY A 316 -20.56 -9.72 1.60
N GLY A 317 -20.30 -8.97 0.53
CA GLY A 317 -19.99 -9.56 -0.78
C GLY A 317 -18.68 -10.34 -0.75
N ALA A 318 -17.65 -9.83 -0.08
CA ALA A 318 -16.36 -10.52 0.07
C ALA A 318 -16.47 -11.77 0.95
N VAL A 319 -17.30 -11.75 2.00
CA VAL A 319 -17.61 -12.95 2.81
C VAL A 319 -18.22 -14.03 1.90
N GLY A 320 -19.16 -13.67 1.04
CA GLY A 320 -19.78 -14.61 0.09
C GLY A 320 -18.86 -15.19 -0.99
N LEU A 321 -17.68 -14.58 -1.22
CA LEU A 321 -16.68 -15.10 -2.16
C LEU A 321 -15.79 -16.18 -1.53
N LEU A 322 -15.69 -16.23 -0.20
CA LEU A 322 -14.86 -17.18 0.53
C LEU A 322 -15.70 -18.38 0.97
N ARG A 323 -15.07 -19.56 1.05
CA ARG A 323 -15.73 -20.79 1.50
C ARG A 323 -15.44 -21.02 2.98
N GLY A 324 -16.39 -21.62 3.69
CA GLY A 324 -16.23 -22.03 5.09
C GLY A 324 -16.42 -20.90 6.09
N ARG A 325 -15.71 -20.97 7.22
CA ARG A 325 -15.80 -20.03 8.34
C ARG A 325 -14.95 -18.79 8.05
N VAL A 326 -15.62 -17.68 7.80
CA VAL A 326 -14.97 -16.42 7.41
C VAL A 326 -14.95 -15.42 8.57
N GLY A 327 -13.77 -14.89 8.86
CA GLY A 327 -13.60 -13.77 9.81
C GLY A 327 -13.28 -12.46 9.08
N MET A 328 -13.54 -11.32 9.72
CA MET A 328 -13.22 -10.01 9.17
C MET A 328 -12.13 -9.33 10.01
N ALA A 329 -10.98 -9.04 9.40
CA ALA A 329 -9.97 -8.14 9.93
C ALA A 329 -10.35 -6.69 9.59
N ALA A 330 -10.35 -5.81 10.59
CA ALA A 330 -10.75 -4.42 10.42
C ALA A 330 -9.51 -3.53 10.17
N TYR A 331 -9.29 -3.13 8.91
CA TYR A 331 -8.27 -2.17 8.51
C TYR A 331 -8.72 -0.73 8.75
N PHE A 332 -8.96 -0.43 10.04
CA PHE A 332 -9.44 0.84 10.54
C PHE A 332 -8.63 1.24 11.77
N LEU A 333 -8.33 2.53 11.93
CA LEU A 333 -7.69 3.03 13.14
C LEU A 333 -8.68 3.19 14.30
N ALA A 334 -9.94 3.48 14.00
CA ALA A 334 -10.93 3.84 15.00
C ALA A 334 -12.34 3.42 14.55
N PRO A 335 -13.27 3.23 15.49
CA PRO A 335 -14.67 3.03 15.17
C PRO A 335 -15.28 4.30 14.57
N GLY A 336 -16.40 4.12 13.88
CA GLY A 336 -17.12 5.19 13.21
C GLY A 336 -18.12 4.65 12.19
N HIS A 337 -18.84 5.54 11.51
CA HIS A 337 -19.88 5.15 10.57
C HIS A 337 -19.44 4.12 9.51
N LEU A 338 -18.27 4.31 8.88
CA LEU A 338 -17.75 3.38 7.87
C LEU A 338 -17.37 2.02 8.47
N TYR A 339 -16.79 2.02 9.67
CA TYR A 339 -16.52 0.78 10.40
C TYR A 339 -17.83 0.06 10.73
N ASP A 340 -18.83 0.75 11.27
CA ASP A 340 -20.12 0.16 11.62
C ASP A 340 -20.87 -0.38 10.39
N LEU A 341 -20.73 0.26 9.23
CA LEU A 341 -21.28 -0.26 7.96
C LEU A 341 -20.55 -1.54 7.54
N ALA A 342 -19.23 -1.60 7.68
CA ALA A 342 -18.45 -2.78 7.36
C ALA A 342 -18.82 -3.97 8.27
N VAL A 343 -18.92 -3.71 9.58
CA VAL A 343 -19.32 -4.70 10.58
C VAL A 343 -20.70 -5.27 10.26
N ARG A 344 -21.71 -4.40 10.08
CA ARG A 344 -23.07 -4.82 9.73
C ARG A 344 -23.08 -5.67 8.46
N SER A 345 -22.45 -5.18 7.40
CA SER A 345 -22.38 -5.90 6.12
C SER A 345 -21.73 -7.28 6.22
N ALA A 346 -20.69 -7.45 7.04
CA ALA A 346 -20.02 -8.73 7.22
C ALA A 346 -20.84 -9.71 8.07
N LEU A 347 -21.43 -9.23 9.17
CA LEU A 347 -22.28 -10.05 10.05
C LEU A 347 -23.56 -10.52 9.34
N ASP A 348 -24.22 -9.63 8.59
CA ASP A 348 -25.41 -9.97 7.80
C ASP A 348 -25.13 -11.05 6.75
N ALA A 349 -23.87 -11.17 6.30
CA ALA A 349 -23.42 -12.18 5.35
C ALA A 349 -22.87 -13.47 6.02
N GLY A 350 -22.91 -13.56 7.35
CA GLY A 350 -22.52 -14.76 8.10
C GLY A 350 -21.05 -14.82 8.51
N ALA A 351 -20.33 -13.71 8.58
CA ALA A 351 -18.99 -13.70 9.17
C ALA A 351 -19.03 -14.18 10.63
N VAL A 352 -18.20 -15.16 10.98
CA VAL A 352 -18.20 -15.79 12.31
C VAL A 352 -17.49 -14.95 13.38
N ALA A 353 -16.67 -13.99 12.96
CA ALA A 353 -15.98 -13.05 13.83
C ALA A 353 -15.68 -11.75 13.07
N VAL A 354 -15.81 -10.62 13.77
CA VAL A 354 -15.47 -9.30 13.22
C VAL A 354 -14.57 -8.56 14.20
N ALA A 355 -13.34 -8.28 13.76
CA ALA A 355 -12.34 -7.62 14.57
C ALA A 355 -12.72 -6.17 14.93
N ALA A 356 -12.34 -5.75 16.14
CA ALA A 356 -12.32 -4.33 16.49
C ALA A 356 -11.25 -3.59 15.65
N PRO A 357 -11.38 -2.26 15.46
CA PRO A 357 -10.35 -1.44 14.82
C PRO A 357 -9.01 -1.55 15.57
N LEU A 358 -7.91 -1.20 14.90
CA LEU A 358 -6.57 -1.23 15.49
C LEU A 358 -6.49 -0.42 16.79
N GLY A 359 -7.06 0.78 16.81
CA GLY A 359 -7.21 1.60 18.02
C GLY A 359 -5.87 1.84 18.71
N ASP A 360 -5.78 1.45 19.97
CA ASP A 360 -4.58 1.51 20.82
C ASP A 360 -3.89 0.14 20.97
N ALA A 361 -4.03 -0.76 19.99
CA ALA A 361 -3.37 -2.06 20.01
C ALA A 361 -1.86 -1.91 20.25
N ALA A 362 -1.30 -2.79 21.08
CA ALA A 362 0.11 -2.73 21.47
C ALA A 362 1.04 -2.72 20.25
N ASP A 363 0.69 -3.44 19.18
CA ASP A 363 1.46 -3.48 17.95
C ASP A 363 1.41 -2.16 17.17
N LEU A 364 0.26 -1.47 17.18
CA LEU A 364 0.17 -0.13 16.60
C LEU A 364 0.98 0.88 17.41
N VAL A 365 1.00 0.75 18.75
CA VAL A 365 1.86 1.55 19.63
C VAL A 365 3.34 1.30 19.28
N ARG A 366 3.76 0.04 19.11
CA ARG A 366 5.11 -0.32 18.66
C ARG A 366 5.44 0.31 17.30
N LEU A 367 4.49 0.28 16.36
CA LEU A 367 4.66 0.87 15.05
C LEU A 367 4.86 2.39 15.09
N VAL A 368 4.03 3.11 15.87
CA VAL A 368 4.20 4.56 16.06
C VAL A 368 5.58 4.87 16.64
N ILE A 369 6.02 4.12 17.64
CA ILE A 369 7.35 4.30 18.25
C ILE A 369 8.46 4.06 17.22
N ALA A 370 8.34 3.01 16.40
CA ALA A 370 9.30 2.69 15.36
C ALA A 370 9.39 3.82 14.31
N ARG A 371 8.24 4.33 13.84
CA ARG A 371 8.20 5.46 12.90
C ARG A 371 8.88 6.71 13.45
N VAL A 372 8.65 7.03 14.73
CA VAL A 372 9.34 8.15 15.38
C VAL A 372 10.84 7.89 15.49
N ALA A 373 11.28 6.69 15.89
CA ALA A 373 12.69 6.37 16.03
C ALA A 373 13.47 6.47 14.70
N MET A 374 12.88 6.03 13.59
CA MET A 374 13.48 6.12 12.25
C MET A 374 13.72 7.58 11.81
N THR A 375 12.85 8.51 12.21
CA THR A 375 13.08 9.94 11.92
C THR A 375 14.27 10.52 12.69
N GLN A 376 14.58 9.96 13.87
CA GLN A 376 15.67 10.44 14.71
C GLN A 376 17.04 9.93 14.24
N SER A 377 17.12 8.75 13.63
CA SER A 377 18.37 8.22 13.09
C SER A 377 18.89 8.99 11.86
N HIS A 378 18.03 9.74 11.17
CA HIS A 378 18.43 10.58 10.03
C HIS A 378 18.96 11.98 10.42
N TYR A 379 18.94 12.32 11.71
CA TYR A 379 19.61 13.51 12.25
C TYR A 379 20.45 13.08 13.46
N PRO A 380 21.76 12.82 13.29
CA PRO A 380 22.63 12.70 14.45
C PRO A 380 22.54 14.02 15.22
N VAL A 381 22.18 13.92 16.49
CA VAL A 381 22.32 15.02 17.44
C VAL A 381 23.80 15.38 17.42
N ALA A 382 24.14 16.58 16.92
CA ALA A 382 25.48 17.11 17.11
C ALA A 382 25.73 17.15 18.62
N ALA A 383 26.66 16.30 19.07
CA ALA A 383 27.07 16.17 20.46
C ALA A 383 27.85 17.40 20.91
#